data_AF-K1YEK1-F1
#
_entry.id   AF-K1YEK1-F1
#
_cell.length_a   1.000
_cell.length_b   1.000
_cell.length_c   1.000
_cell.angle_alpha   90.00
_cell.angle_beta   90.00
_cell.angle_gamma   90.00
#
_symmetry.space_group_name_H-M   'P 1'
#
loop_
_entity.id
_entity.type
_entity.pdbx_description
1 polymer ?
#
loop_
_entity_poly.entity_id
_entity_poly.type
_entity_poly.pdbx_seq_one_letter_code
_entity_poly.pdbx_strand_id
1 'polypeptide(L)'
;MAYIGRMKTFRLVIVVFFMLVGMNACVLGSATIDQDSMPVALLDELYDEYFDIDSNWNDFFNYDHVFYMTDGNLPAGLEVVESGRLIGIPYELGSFDFEVTVYGVDYDGYTDYLDSAWFTVFVTEPSTNTNCPSPDSETITEVYVCLGDIEEEQVEEGDDLSLDLNYYVRLHSGKTYSIQKMDFTLTYDATNFSVDDETLNSSMLREAATLYDATISVDSSVAGQLQVSIQSGSVKGFRRAGRLMDIPFTALADLSQSNYDFTLEVTEVLPLRETISLPEIIGLDGSLSVEDPIEPAAEGESPSAEGA
;
A
#
# COMPACT_ATOMS: atom_id res chain seq x y z
N MET A 1 0.05 63.74 56.12
CA MET A 1 -0.86 62.73 56.72
C MET A 1 -2.21 63.41 56.89
N ALA A 2 -3.10 63.40 55.89
CA ALA A 2 -3.97 62.30 55.42
C ALA A 2 -4.95 61.87 56.56
N TYR A 3 -6.27 61.76 56.40
CA TYR A 3 -7.06 61.21 55.29
C TYR A 3 -8.60 61.41 55.53
N ILE A 4 -9.40 61.23 54.47
CA ILE A 4 -10.86 60.84 54.42
C ILE A 4 -11.87 61.97 54.73
N GLY A 5 -12.89 62.26 53.90
CA GLY A 5 -13.35 61.67 52.65
C GLY A 5 -14.76 62.17 52.34
N ARG A 6 -15.07 62.45 51.07
CA ARG A 6 -16.45 62.66 50.63
C ARG A 6 -16.60 62.19 49.19
N MET A 7 -17.08 60.96 49.03
CA MET A 7 -17.55 60.44 47.75
C MET A 7 -18.79 61.22 47.30
N LYS A 8 -18.69 61.85 46.12
CA LYS A 8 -19.83 62.24 45.31
C LYS A 8 -19.98 61.22 44.20
N THR A 9 -21.16 60.63 44.13
CA THR A 9 -21.69 59.85 43.01
C THR A 9 -21.71 60.70 41.75
N PHE A 10 -21.03 60.24 40.70
CA PHE A 10 -21.07 60.83 39.36
C PHE A 10 -21.51 59.77 38.35
N ARG A 11 -22.46 60.17 37.51
CA ARG A 11 -23.13 59.37 36.49
C ARG A 11 -22.23 59.18 35.25
N LEU A 12 -22.30 57.96 34.68
CA LEU A 12 -22.45 57.60 33.26
C LEU A 12 -21.55 58.27 32.19
N VAL A 13 -21.05 57.42 31.30
CA VAL A 13 -20.47 57.66 29.96
C VAL A 13 -18.95 57.85 29.91
N ILE A 14 -18.25 56.77 29.55
CA ILE A 14 -17.22 56.65 28.48
C ILE A 14 -16.81 55.16 28.49
N VAL A 15 -17.53 54.35 27.73
CA VAL A 15 -17.15 52.98 27.32
C VAL A 15 -16.92 53.04 25.81
N VAL A 16 -15.95 53.84 25.39
CA VAL A 16 -15.46 53.89 24.00
C VAL A 16 -14.01 54.37 24.06
N PHE A 17 -13.08 53.54 24.56
CA PHE A 17 -11.65 53.64 24.23
C PHE A 17 -10.79 52.48 24.79
N PHE A 18 -11.30 51.24 24.78
CA PHE A 18 -10.49 50.05 25.07
C PHE A 18 -10.94 48.84 24.23
N MET A 19 -11.07 49.07 22.91
CA MET A 19 -11.32 48.00 21.94
C MET A 19 -10.37 48.19 20.75
N LEU A 20 -9.07 48.34 21.03
CA LEU A 20 -8.05 48.46 19.97
C LEU A 20 -6.68 47.85 20.34
N VAL A 21 -6.62 46.95 21.32
CA VAL A 21 -5.45 46.07 21.52
C VAL A 21 -5.97 44.70 21.95
N GLY A 22 -6.69 44.09 21.03
CA GLY A 22 -7.09 42.70 21.05
C GLY A 22 -6.88 42.10 19.67
N MET A 23 -5.77 42.46 19.03
CA MET A 23 -5.19 41.63 17.97
C MET A 23 -4.67 40.36 18.67
N ASN A 24 -5.60 39.52 19.12
CA ASN A 24 -5.40 38.10 18.91
C ASN A 24 -5.24 38.03 17.39
N ALA A 25 -4.04 37.74 16.92
CA ALA A 25 -3.90 37.14 15.63
C ALA A 25 -4.97 36.05 15.59
N CYS A 26 -6.00 36.28 14.77
CA CYS A 26 -6.83 35.21 14.31
C CYS A 26 -5.82 34.30 13.64
N VAL A 27 -5.43 33.22 14.34
CA VAL A 27 -4.88 32.06 13.66
C VAL A 27 -6.07 31.58 12.86
N LEU A 28 -6.21 32.12 11.65
CA LEU A 28 -7.09 31.56 10.64
C LEU A 28 -6.64 30.11 10.56
N GLY A 29 -7.53 29.19 10.93
CA GLY A 29 -7.27 27.77 10.71
C GLY A 29 -7.12 27.59 9.22
N SER A 30 -5.88 27.43 8.75
CA SER A 30 -5.62 27.01 7.38
C SER A 30 -6.08 25.56 7.28
N ALA A 31 -6.94 25.26 6.31
CA ALA A 31 -7.17 23.88 5.91
C ALA A 31 -5.86 23.32 5.37
N THR A 32 -5.42 22.19 5.91
CA THR A 32 -4.19 21.53 5.49
C THR A 32 -4.53 20.21 4.82
N ILE A 33 -3.84 19.90 3.74
CA ILE A 33 -3.99 18.58 3.11
C ILE A 33 -3.34 17.57 4.06
N ASP A 34 -4.08 16.54 4.44
CA ASP A 34 -3.54 15.46 5.24
C ASP A 34 -2.59 14.61 4.40
N GLN A 35 -1.41 14.35 4.94
CA GLN A 35 -0.34 13.57 4.30
C GLN A 35 -0.31 12.13 4.81
N ASP A 36 -1.44 11.64 5.30
CA ASP A 36 -1.59 10.21 5.57
C ASP A 36 -1.14 9.43 4.32
N SER A 37 -0.26 8.46 4.54
CA SER A 37 0.42 7.79 3.43
C SER A 37 -0.62 7.15 2.52
N MET A 38 -0.57 7.51 1.24
CA MET A 38 -1.40 6.92 0.20
C MET A 38 -1.37 5.39 0.29
N PRO A 39 -2.54 4.73 0.17
CA PRO A 39 -2.62 3.29 0.03
C PRO A 39 -1.82 2.79 -1.19
N VAL A 40 -1.48 1.50 -1.20
CA VAL A 40 -0.60 0.93 -2.22
C VAL A 40 -1.41 0.61 -3.45
N ALA A 41 -0.99 1.14 -4.61
CA ALA A 41 -1.64 0.83 -5.86
C ALA A 41 -1.16 -0.52 -6.41
N LEU A 42 -2.07 -1.27 -7.04
CA LEU A 42 -1.76 -2.50 -7.74
C LEU A 42 -1.73 -2.28 -9.25
N LEU A 43 -0.70 -2.83 -9.91
CA LEU A 43 -0.51 -2.76 -11.35
C LEU A 43 -1.75 -3.33 -12.05
N ASP A 44 -2.22 -2.64 -13.09
CA ASP A 44 -3.40 -3.02 -13.87
C ASP A 44 -4.73 -3.08 -13.09
N GLU A 45 -4.77 -2.62 -11.83
CA GLU A 45 -5.98 -2.51 -11.04
C GLU A 45 -6.48 -1.07 -10.91
N LEU A 46 -7.78 -0.90 -10.65
CA LEU A 46 -8.36 0.42 -10.42
C LEU A 46 -7.86 0.97 -9.08
N TYR A 47 -7.16 2.10 -9.13
CA TYR A 47 -6.83 2.92 -7.98
C TYR A 47 -7.82 4.08 -7.86
N ASP A 48 -8.32 4.31 -6.66
CA ASP A 48 -9.32 5.34 -6.41
C ASP A 48 -9.27 5.85 -4.96
N GLU A 49 -8.40 6.82 -4.72
CA GLU A 49 -8.15 7.34 -3.37
C GLU A 49 -8.43 8.83 -3.27
N TYR A 50 -8.91 9.26 -2.10
CA TYR A 50 -9.22 10.66 -1.80
C TYR A 50 -8.05 11.36 -1.13
N PHE A 51 -7.87 12.65 -1.42
CA PHE A 51 -7.05 13.52 -0.60
C PHE A 51 -7.88 14.03 0.57
N ASP A 52 -7.50 13.67 1.78
CA ASP A 52 -8.15 14.18 2.98
C ASP A 52 -7.68 15.60 3.29
N ILE A 53 -8.61 16.44 3.74
CA ILE A 53 -8.31 17.79 4.23
C ILE A 53 -8.63 17.81 5.72
N ASP A 54 -7.61 18.04 6.57
CA ASP A 54 -7.85 18.38 7.96
C ASP A 54 -8.39 19.81 8.02
N SER A 55 -9.71 19.91 8.04
CA SER A 55 -10.39 21.19 8.12
C SER A 55 -10.98 21.38 9.52
N ASN A 56 -10.19 22.00 10.39
CA ASN A 56 -10.69 22.46 11.69
C ASN A 56 -11.69 23.64 11.57
N TRP A 57 -11.94 24.16 10.36
CA TRP A 57 -12.71 25.40 10.14
C TRP A 57 -13.51 25.53 8.83
N ASN A 58 -13.40 24.63 7.84
CA ASN A 58 -14.02 24.84 6.51
C ASN A 58 -15.54 24.66 6.46
N ASP A 59 -16.14 24.00 7.46
CA ASP A 59 -17.60 23.89 7.55
C ASP A 59 -18.29 25.25 7.75
N PHE A 60 -17.55 26.30 8.15
CA PHE A 60 -18.14 27.60 8.47
C PHE A 60 -18.36 28.51 7.26
N PHE A 61 -17.68 28.28 6.14
CA PHE A 61 -17.73 29.18 4.96
C PHE A 61 -18.20 28.53 3.65
N ASN A 62 -18.51 27.23 3.62
CA ASN A 62 -19.00 26.53 2.42
C ASN A 62 -18.10 26.79 1.19
N TYR A 63 -16.79 26.55 1.37
CA TYR A 63 -15.84 26.54 0.27
C TYR A 63 -15.90 25.18 -0.44
N ASP A 64 -15.94 25.20 -1.77
CA ASP A 64 -15.61 24.03 -2.57
C ASP A 64 -14.08 23.90 -2.66
N HIS A 65 -13.58 22.67 -2.78
CA HIS A 65 -12.14 22.40 -2.91
C HIS A 65 -11.83 21.93 -4.32
N VAL A 66 -10.78 22.50 -4.91
CA VAL A 66 -10.24 22.07 -6.20
C VAL A 66 -8.77 21.71 -6.05
N PHE A 67 -8.39 20.58 -6.65
CA PHE A 67 -7.07 19.98 -6.49
C PHE A 67 -6.34 19.92 -7.83
N TYR A 68 -5.05 20.19 -7.80
CA TYR A 68 -4.18 20.11 -8.97
C TYR A 68 -2.84 19.47 -8.60
N MET A 69 -2.36 18.57 -9.45
CA MET A 69 -0.96 18.16 -9.41
C MET A 69 -0.09 19.33 -9.91
N THR A 70 0.83 19.80 -9.08
CA THR A 70 1.66 20.98 -9.39
C THR A 70 3.11 20.65 -9.68
N ASP A 71 3.61 19.50 -9.22
CA ASP A 71 4.98 19.03 -9.46
C ASP A 71 5.07 17.49 -9.38
N GLY A 72 6.20 16.95 -9.81
CA GLY A 72 6.52 15.52 -9.78
C GLY A 72 5.86 14.71 -10.90
N ASN A 73 5.75 13.40 -10.67
CA ASN A 73 5.34 12.43 -11.66
C ASN A 73 4.32 11.47 -11.07
N LEU A 74 3.36 11.05 -11.89
CA LEU A 74 2.47 9.93 -11.61
C LEU A 74 2.87 8.73 -12.50
N PRO A 75 2.58 7.50 -12.06
CA PRO A 75 2.65 6.34 -12.96
C PRO A 75 1.70 6.54 -14.14
N ALA A 76 2.06 6.00 -15.29
CA ALA A 76 1.20 6.05 -16.47
C ALA A 76 -0.19 5.48 -16.13
N GLY A 77 -1.25 6.23 -16.43
CA GLY A 77 -2.64 5.82 -16.24
C GLY A 77 -3.31 6.30 -14.95
N LEU A 78 -2.59 6.97 -14.04
CA LEU A 78 -3.18 7.70 -12.91
C LEU A 78 -3.28 9.22 -13.18
N GLU A 79 -4.30 9.85 -12.61
CA GLU A 79 -4.48 11.30 -12.63
C GLU A 79 -5.04 11.85 -11.32
N VAL A 80 -4.63 13.08 -10.96
CA VAL A 80 -5.31 13.86 -9.92
C VAL A 80 -6.45 14.62 -10.57
N VAL A 81 -7.68 14.35 -10.11
CA VAL A 81 -8.88 15.05 -10.58
C VAL A 81 -9.26 16.18 -9.63
N GLU A 82 -9.87 17.24 -10.18
CA GLU A 82 -10.24 18.45 -9.44
C GLU A 82 -11.12 18.17 -8.21
N SER A 83 -11.86 17.06 -8.19
CA SER A 83 -12.69 16.63 -7.05
C SER A 83 -11.90 16.12 -5.85
N GLY A 84 -10.57 16.14 -5.88
CA GLY A 84 -9.73 15.68 -4.78
C GLY A 84 -9.55 14.17 -4.73
N ARG A 85 -9.42 13.53 -5.89
CA ARG A 85 -9.10 12.10 -5.98
C ARG A 85 -7.86 11.86 -6.84
N LEU A 86 -7.09 10.85 -6.49
CA LEU A 86 -6.12 10.21 -7.35
C LEU A 86 -6.77 8.94 -7.91
N ILE A 87 -7.06 8.93 -9.21
CA ILE A 87 -7.84 7.86 -9.85
C ILE A 87 -7.17 7.37 -11.13
N GLY A 88 -7.34 6.08 -11.42
CA GLY A 88 -6.99 5.51 -12.71
C GLY A 88 -6.54 4.06 -12.60
N ILE A 89 -5.84 3.57 -13.62
CA ILE A 89 -5.24 2.23 -13.63
C ILE A 89 -3.74 2.41 -13.90
N PRO A 90 -2.86 2.09 -12.95
CA PRO A 90 -1.42 2.29 -13.13
C PRO A 90 -0.83 1.19 -14.02
N TYR A 91 0.02 1.59 -14.96
CA TYR A 91 0.72 0.69 -15.89
C TYR A 91 2.24 0.65 -15.67
N GLU A 92 2.72 1.24 -14.58
CA GLU A 92 4.14 1.34 -14.28
C GLU A 92 4.40 1.06 -12.81
N LEU A 93 5.28 0.08 -12.54
CA LEU A 93 5.71 -0.29 -11.19
C LEU A 93 6.67 0.75 -10.60
N GLY A 94 6.64 0.91 -9.29
CA GLY A 94 7.64 1.67 -8.54
C GLY A 94 7.05 2.78 -7.67
N SER A 95 7.93 3.68 -7.24
CA SER A 95 7.62 4.80 -6.36
C SER A 95 7.56 6.10 -7.14
N PHE A 96 6.44 6.81 -7.01
CA PHE A 96 6.20 8.06 -7.72
C PHE A 96 5.87 9.16 -6.73
N ASP A 97 6.74 10.16 -6.65
CA ASP A 97 6.57 11.35 -5.81
C ASP A 97 5.93 12.47 -6.64
N PHE A 98 4.87 13.07 -6.10
CA PHE A 98 4.14 14.16 -6.74
C PHE A 98 3.62 15.16 -5.70
N GLU A 99 3.46 16.42 -6.13
CA GLU A 99 2.93 17.48 -5.29
C GLU A 99 1.50 17.81 -5.70
N VAL A 100 0.60 17.91 -4.72
CA VAL A 100 -0.78 18.35 -4.92
C VAL A 100 -0.99 19.67 -4.19
N THR A 101 -1.57 20.64 -4.91
CA THR A 101 -2.02 21.90 -4.34
C THR A 101 -3.54 21.94 -4.30
N VAL A 102 -4.08 22.36 -3.16
CA VAL A 102 -5.52 22.56 -2.96
C VAL A 102 -5.87 24.04 -2.86
N TYR A 103 -6.92 24.43 -3.58
CA TYR A 103 -7.49 25.76 -3.53
C TYR A 103 -8.92 25.70 -2.99
N GLY A 104 -9.30 26.71 -2.22
CA GLY A 104 -10.67 26.96 -1.80
C GLY A 104 -11.34 27.86 -2.82
N VAL A 105 -12.55 27.49 -3.24
CA VAL A 105 -13.38 28.29 -4.13
C VAL A 105 -14.62 28.74 -3.36
N ASP A 106 -14.79 30.06 -3.20
CA ASP A 106 -16.00 30.60 -2.57
C ASP A 106 -17.18 30.68 -3.56
N TYR A 107 -18.36 31.03 -3.04
CA TYR A 107 -19.57 31.19 -3.84
C TYR A 107 -19.45 32.29 -4.93
N ASP A 108 -18.58 33.28 -4.72
CA ASP A 108 -18.34 34.37 -5.65
C ASP A 108 -17.29 33.99 -6.73
N GLY A 109 -16.75 32.76 -6.66
CA GLY A 109 -15.77 32.21 -7.59
C GLY A 109 -14.34 32.67 -7.35
N TYR A 110 -14.04 33.26 -6.19
CA TYR A 110 -12.67 33.58 -5.79
C TYR A 110 -11.95 32.30 -5.38
N THR A 111 -10.77 32.11 -5.94
CA THR A 111 -9.88 30.99 -5.65
C THR A 111 -8.78 31.44 -4.70
N ASP A 112 -8.73 30.86 -3.52
CA ASP A 112 -7.68 31.10 -2.54
C ASP A 112 -6.79 29.87 -2.40
N TYR A 113 -5.48 30.07 -2.39
CA TYR A 113 -4.54 29.01 -2.04
C TYR A 113 -4.76 28.61 -0.59
N LEU A 114 -4.93 27.31 -0.34
CA LEU A 114 -5.05 26.78 1.01
C LEU A 114 -3.75 26.11 1.44
N ASP A 115 -3.30 25.09 0.70
CA ASP A 115 -2.13 24.30 1.07
C ASP A 115 -1.56 23.50 -0.12
N SER A 116 -0.34 22.98 0.04
CA SER A 116 0.35 22.12 -0.91
C SER A 116 1.13 21.02 -0.18
N ALA A 117 1.04 19.79 -0.65
CA ALA A 117 1.63 18.63 -0.01
C ALA A 117 2.26 17.67 -1.02
N TRP A 118 3.39 17.07 -0.62
CA TRP A 118 4.02 15.98 -1.36
C TRP A 118 3.44 14.64 -0.93
N PHE A 119 3.12 13.82 -1.92
CA PHE A 119 2.64 12.46 -1.78
C PHE A 119 3.58 11.50 -2.48
N THR A 120 3.54 10.25 -2.04
CA THR A 120 4.15 9.14 -2.77
C THR A 120 3.12 8.07 -3.01
N VAL A 121 2.87 7.72 -4.27
CA VAL A 121 2.14 6.50 -4.62
C VAL A 121 3.17 5.41 -4.93
N PHE A 122 2.96 4.22 -4.35
CA PHE A 122 3.76 3.05 -4.63
C PHE A 122 2.91 2.05 -5.40
N VAL A 123 3.39 1.66 -6.58
CA VAL A 123 2.73 0.68 -7.46
C VAL A 123 3.50 -0.63 -7.38
N THR A 124 2.80 -1.69 -7.01
CA THR A 124 3.32 -3.07 -6.92
C THR A 124 2.41 -4.02 -7.70
N GLU A 125 2.80 -5.28 -7.87
CA GLU A 125 1.95 -6.27 -8.50
C GLU A 125 0.98 -6.89 -7.48
N PRO A 126 -0.24 -7.26 -7.90
CA PRO A 126 -1.14 -8.04 -7.06
C PRO A 126 -0.56 -9.41 -6.76
N SER A 127 -0.96 -9.97 -5.61
CA SER A 127 -0.68 -11.38 -5.35
C SER A 127 -1.46 -12.26 -6.32
N THR A 128 -0.81 -13.31 -6.81
CA THR A 128 -1.51 -14.34 -7.61
C THR A 128 -2.43 -15.19 -6.75
N ASN A 129 -2.22 -15.24 -5.43
CA ASN A 129 -3.09 -15.95 -4.51
C ASN A 129 -4.36 -15.15 -4.21
N THR A 130 -5.48 -15.66 -4.72
CA THR A 130 -6.79 -15.01 -4.60
C THR A 130 -7.35 -14.94 -3.17
N ASN A 131 -6.78 -15.73 -2.24
CA ASN A 131 -7.11 -15.63 -0.82
C ASN A 131 -6.33 -14.51 -0.11
N CYS A 132 -5.26 -13.99 -0.74
CA CYS A 132 -4.54 -12.84 -0.24
C CYS A 132 -5.42 -11.59 -0.36
N PRO A 133 -5.65 -10.84 0.73
CA PRO A 133 -6.56 -9.72 0.68
C PRO A 133 -5.92 -8.50 -0.01
N SER A 134 -6.71 -7.66 -0.67
CA SER A 134 -6.20 -6.41 -1.29
C SER A 134 -5.59 -5.48 -0.24
N PRO A 135 -4.42 -4.86 -0.47
CA PRO A 135 -3.76 -3.96 0.49
C PRO A 135 -4.64 -2.77 0.91
N ASP A 136 -5.59 -2.40 0.04
CA ASP A 136 -6.50 -1.27 0.23
C ASP A 136 -7.87 -1.72 0.76
N SER A 137 -7.99 -2.96 1.22
CA SER A 137 -9.22 -3.46 1.86
C SER A 137 -9.41 -2.91 3.27
N GLU A 138 -10.52 -2.22 3.52
CA GLU A 138 -10.89 -1.64 4.83
C GLU A 138 -11.04 -2.66 5.95
N THR A 139 -11.16 -3.95 5.60
CA THR A 139 -11.40 -5.03 6.55
C THR A 139 -10.13 -5.67 7.09
N ILE A 140 -8.95 -5.32 6.57
CA ILE A 140 -7.68 -5.87 7.06
C ILE A 140 -7.33 -5.21 8.39
N THR A 141 -7.33 -6.00 9.47
CA THR A 141 -6.81 -5.58 10.79
C THR A 141 -5.52 -6.29 11.17
N GLU A 142 -5.15 -7.32 10.40
CA GLU A 142 -3.98 -8.17 10.58
C GLU A 142 -2.87 -7.83 9.58
N VAL A 143 -1.71 -8.44 9.80
CA VAL A 143 -0.62 -8.48 8.83
C VAL A 143 -0.71 -9.77 8.04
N TYR A 144 -0.80 -9.69 6.72
CA TYR A 144 -0.84 -10.85 5.83
C TYR A 144 0.51 -11.03 5.15
N VAL A 145 1.02 -12.26 5.19
CA VAL A 145 2.13 -12.71 4.34
C VAL A 145 1.58 -13.82 3.46
N CYS A 146 1.57 -13.60 2.16
CA CYS A 146 0.92 -14.50 1.21
C CYS A 146 1.94 -15.08 0.24
N LEU A 147 1.99 -16.40 0.13
CA LEU A 147 2.57 -17.04 -1.05
C LEU A 147 1.54 -17.06 -2.18
N GLY A 148 2.03 -16.83 -3.39
CA GLY A 148 1.27 -16.86 -4.62
C GLY A 148 0.74 -18.24 -4.99
N ASP A 149 -0.10 -18.26 -6.00
CA ASP A 149 -0.55 -19.45 -6.70
C ASP A 149 0.00 -19.46 -8.13
N ILE A 150 0.31 -20.64 -8.65
CA ILE A 150 0.72 -20.85 -10.04
C ILE A 150 -0.32 -21.75 -10.70
N GLU A 151 -0.73 -21.36 -11.90
CA GLU A 151 -1.60 -22.16 -12.76
C GLU A 151 -0.86 -22.42 -14.07
N GLU A 152 -0.57 -23.70 -14.35
CA GLU A 152 0.10 -24.12 -15.58
C GLU A 152 -0.71 -25.20 -16.30
N GLU A 153 -0.65 -25.23 -17.63
CA GLU A 153 -1.27 -26.32 -18.41
C GLU A 153 -0.39 -27.58 -18.40
N GLN A 154 0.93 -27.40 -18.40
CA GLN A 154 1.92 -28.48 -18.39
C GLN A 154 3.20 -28.00 -17.69
N VAL A 155 3.83 -28.89 -16.93
CA VAL A 155 5.14 -28.65 -16.32
C VAL A 155 6.03 -29.86 -16.56
N GLU A 156 7.09 -29.66 -17.33
CA GLU A 156 8.11 -30.66 -17.66
C GLU A 156 9.29 -30.59 -16.67
N GLU A 157 10.05 -31.69 -16.57
CA GLU A 157 11.31 -31.69 -15.83
C GLU A 157 12.26 -30.60 -16.36
N GLY A 158 12.69 -29.70 -15.47
CA GLY A 158 13.59 -28.60 -15.77
C GLY A 158 12.89 -27.26 -16.04
N ASP A 159 11.56 -27.21 -16.01
CA ASP A 159 10.83 -25.95 -16.13
C ASP A 159 11.06 -25.02 -14.94
N ASP A 160 11.18 -23.73 -15.23
CA ASP A 160 11.33 -22.67 -14.24
C ASP A 160 9.96 -22.07 -13.89
N LEU A 161 9.63 -22.12 -12.61
CA LEU A 161 8.39 -21.63 -12.01
C LEU A 161 8.70 -20.50 -11.03
N SER A 162 7.75 -19.61 -10.75
CA SER A 162 7.96 -18.49 -9.83
C SER A 162 6.75 -18.24 -8.95
N LEU A 163 6.95 -18.33 -7.63
CA LEU A 163 5.95 -17.96 -6.63
C LEU A 163 6.21 -16.54 -6.13
N ASP A 164 5.23 -15.65 -6.24
CA ASP A 164 5.28 -14.36 -5.55
C ASP A 164 5.10 -14.55 -4.04
N LEU A 165 5.81 -13.72 -3.29
CA LEU A 165 5.58 -13.53 -1.86
C LEU A 165 5.14 -12.08 -1.64
N ASN A 166 3.97 -11.89 -1.05
CA ASN A 166 3.41 -10.58 -0.76
C ASN A 166 3.32 -10.33 0.74
N TYR A 167 3.47 -9.07 1.11
CA TYR A 167 3.26 -8.58 2.47
C TYR A 167 2.24 -7.45 2.43
N TYR A 168 1.07 -7.67 3.02
CA TYR A 168 0.03 -6.66 3.08
C TYR A 168 -0.31 -6.30 4.53
N VAL A 169 -0.39 -5.00 4.78
CA VAL A 169 -0.78 -4.42 6.05
C VAL A 169 -1.59 -3.17 5.74
N ARG A 170 -2.84 -3.09 6.23
CA ARG A 170 -3.58 -1.82 6.12
C ARG A 170 -3.08 -0.86 7.20
N LEU A 171 -2.69 0.34 6.78
CA LEU A 171 -2.25 1.43 7.65
C LEU A 171 -3.42 2.35 8.03
N HIS A 172 -4.61 1.83 8.33
CA HIS A 172 -5.72 2.69 8.75
C HIS A 172 -5.53 3.13 10.20
N SER A 173 -5.78 4.42 10.50
CA SER A 173 -5.57 5.14 11.78
C SER A 173 -4.28 5.96 11.94
N GLY A 174 -3.58 6.36 10.85
CA GLY A 174 -2.34 7.16 10.95
C GLY A 174 -1.18 6.39 11.62
N LYS A 175 -1.32 5.07 11.76
CA LYS A 175 -0.32 4.18 12.34
C LYS A 175 0.44 3.50 11.24
N THR A 176 1.62 4.02 10.90
CA THR A 176 2.53 3.30 10.02
C THR A 176 3.27 2.24 10.84
N TYR A 177 3.03 0.95 10.55
CA TYR A 177 3.89 -0.11 11.07
C TYR A 177 5.20 -0.08 10.30
N SER A 178 6.31 0.03 11.03
CA SER A 178 7.64 -0.11 10.46
C SER A 178 8.15 -1.47 10.89
N ILE A 179 8.22 -2.42 9.96
CA ILE A 179 8.76 -3.74 10.25
C ILE A 179 10.28 -3.69 10.17
N GLN A 180 10.96 -4.19 11.20
CA GLN A 180 12.41 -4.30 11.19
C GLN A 180 12.87 -5.66 10.67
N LYS A 181 12.16 -6.73 11.01
CA LYS A 181 12.55 -8.09 10.67
C LYS A 181 11.33 -8.93 10.31
N MET A 182 11.46 -9.77 9.30
CA MET A 182 10.50 -10.81 8.92
C MET A 182 11.26 -12.09 8.63
N ASP A 183 10.94 -13.15 9.36
CA ASP A 183 11.45 -14.50 9.14
C ASP A 183 10.28 -15.42 8.82
N PHE A 184 10.44 -16.20 7.76
CA PHE A 184 9.47 -17.21 7.36
C PHE A 184 10.18 -18.43 6.79
N THR A 185 9.52 -19.56 6.91
CA THR A 185 9.97 -20.85 6.38
C THR A 185 8.95 -21.33 5.37
N LEU A 186 9.40 -21.55 4.15
CA LEU A 186 8.61 -22.19 3.11
C LEU A 186 8.95 -23.68 3.06
N THR A 187 7.93 -24.53 3.06
CA THR A 187 8.06 -25.98 2.92
C THR A 187 7.44 -26.45 1.60
N TYR A 188 8.18 -27.28 0.87
CA TYR A 188 7.77 -27.80 -0.44
C TYR A 188 8.24 -29.25 -0.62
N ASP A 189 7.70 -29.94 -1.62
CA ASP A 189 8.12 -31.31 -1.95
C ASP A 189 9.44 -31.32 -2.71
N ALA A 190 10.53 -31.62 -1.98
CA ALA A 190 11.89 -31.71 -2.53
C ALA A 190 12.09 -32.81 -3.60
N THR A 191 11.11 -33.70 -3.79
CA THR A 191 11.16 -34.70 -4.86
C THR A 191 10.68 -34.15 -6.20
N ASN A 192 9.81 -33.12 -6.15
CA ASN A 192 9.21 -32.49 -7.32
C ASN A 192 9.82 -31.12 -7.64
N PHE A 193 10.38 -30.43 -6.64
CA PHE A 193 10.88 -29.08 -6.81
C PHE A 193 12.24 -28.88 -6.15
N SER A 194 13.04 -27.99 -6.74
CA SER A 194 14.21 -27.38 -6.11
C SER A 194 14.12 -25.86 -6.18
N VAL A 195 14.58 -25.17 -5.14
CA VAL A 195 14.76 -23.71 -5.18
C VAL A 195 16.17 -23.40 -5.67
N ASP A 196 16.29 -22.45 -6.59
CA ASP A 196 17.56 -21.82 -6.92
C ASP A 196 17.71 -20.53 -6.11
N ASP A 197 18.50 -20.58 -5.04
CA ASP A 197 18.70 -19.44 -4.16
C ASP A 197 19.68 -18.39 -4.73
N GLU A 198 20.42 -18.72 -5.80
CA GLU A 198 21.32 -17.77 -6.47
C GLU A 198 20.54 -16.80 -7.39
N THR A 199 19.35 -17.20 -7.87
CA THR A 199 18.51 -16.40 -8.77
C THR A 199 17.35 -15.70 -8.06
N LEU A 200 17.24 -15.83 -6.74
CA LEU A 200 16.30 -15.08 -5.92
C LEU A 200 16.49 -13.57 -6.12
N ASN A 201 15.60 -12.98 -6.91
CA ASN A 201 15.59 -11.57 -7.24
C ASN A 201 14.32 -10.93 -6.66
N SER A 202 14.46 -9.73 -6.11
CA SER A 202 13.33 -8.95 -5.63
C SER A 202 13.45 -7.49 -6.04
N SER A 203 12.39 -6.96 -6.66
CA SER A 203 12.25 -5.55 -7.02
C SER A 203 12.14 -4.67 -5.76
N MET A 204 11.28 -5.04 -4.80
CA MET A 204 11.12 -4.33 -3.53
C MET A 204 12.39 -4.34 -2.67
N LEU A 205 13.17 -5.42 -2.70
CA LEU A 205 14.40 -5.51 -1.90
C LEU A 205 15.57 -4.81 -2.58
N ARG A 206 15.61 -4.69 -3.91
CA ARG A 206 16.56 -3.77 -4.56
C ARG A 206 16.27 -2.32 -4.16
N GLU A 207 15.01 -1.94 -4.08
CA GLU A 207 14.61 -0.61 -3.61
C GLU A 207 14.88 -0.44 -2.10
N ALA A 208 14.53 -1.40 -1.27
CA ALA A 208 14.73 -1.36 0.18
C ALA A 208 16.19 -1.53 0.62
N ALA A 209 17.01 -2.34 -0.07
CA ALA A 209 18.45 -2.43 0.14
C ALA A 209 19.16 -1.13 -0.25
N THR A 210 18.64 -0.42 -1.27
CA THR A 210 19.18 0.88 -1.70
C THR A 210 18.76 2.03 -0.78
N LEU A 211 17.55 1.98 -0.20
CA LEU A 211 16.99 3.08 0.60
C LEU A 211 17.11 2.90 2.12
N TYR A 212 17.20 1.67 2.62
CA TYR A 212 17.11 1.35 4.06
C TYR A 212 18.18 0.37 4.58
N ASP A 213 19.22 0.07 3.79
CA ASP A 213 20.27 -0.91 4.12
C ASP A 213 19.68 -2.29 4.50
N ALA A 214 18.57 -2.69 3.87
CA ALA A 214 17.95 -3.98 4.13
C ALA A 214 18.86 -5.14 3.69
N THR A 215 18.95 -6.17 4.53
CA THR A 215 19.62 -7.44 4.25
C THR A 215 18.60 -8.55 4.11
N ILE A 216 18.82 -9.45 3.15
CA ILE A 216 18.10 -10.72 3.04
C ILE A 216 19.12 -11.82 3.28
N SER A 217 18.76 -12.78 4.11
CA SER A 217 19.44 -14.05 4.20
C SER A 217 18.48 -15.13 3.73
N VAL A 218 18.98 -15.98 2.85
CA VAL A 218 18.25 -17.16 2.38
C VAL A 218 19.07 -18.39 2.74
N ASP A 219 18.41 -19.41 3.25
CA ASP A 219 19.01 -20.71 3.55
C ASP A 219 18.13 -21.82 2.97
N SER A 220 18.68 -22.50 1.95
CA SER A 220 18.10 -23.65 1.26
C SER A 220 18.82 -24.97 1.62
N SER A 221 19.66 -24.98 2.67
CA SER A 221 20.54 -26.11 3.00
C SER A 221 19.80 -27.39 3.38
N VAL A 222 18.52 -27.28 3.74
CA VAL A 222 17.63 -28.40 4.03
C VAL A 222 16.70 -28.61 2.83
N ALA A 223 16.79 -29.78 2.19
CA ALA A 223 15.93 -30.13 1.06
C ALA A 223 14.44 -30.05 1.45
N GLY A 224 13.65 -29.35 0.63
CA GLY A 224 12.21 -29.15 0.87
C GLY A 224 11.90 -28.00 1.82
N GLN A 225 12.91 -27.23 2.24
CA GLN A 225 12.74 -26.03 3.05
C GLN A 225 13.52 -24.87 2.46
N LEU A 226 12.91 -23.69 2.52
CA LEU A 226 13.55 -22.42 2.22
C LEU A 226 13.29 -21.49 3.40
N GLN A 227 14.34 -21.17 4.15
CA GLN A 227 14.27 -20.16 5.20
C GLN A 227 14.66 -18.82 4.62
N VAL A 228 13.83 -17.81 4.85
CA VAL A 228 14.10 -16.45 4.40
C VAL A 228 14.00 -15.52 5.61
N SER A 229 15.03 -14.70 5.77
CA SER A 229 15.10 -13.66 6.79
C SER A 229 15.34 -12.33 6.11
N ILE A 230 14.41 -11.40 6.29
CA ILE A 230 14.50 -10.03 5.78
C ILE A 230 14.68 -9.11 6.99
N GLN A 231 15.74 -8.32 6.99
CA GLN A 231 16.05 -7.40 8.08
C GLN A 231 16.42 -6.01 7.55
N SER A 232 15.81 -4.94 8.09
CA SER A 232 16.23 -3.57 7.80
C SER A 232 17.50 -3.21 8.57
N GLY A 233 18.50 -2.64 7.88
CA GLY A 233 19.75 -2.17 8.49
C GLY A 233 19.69 -0.76 9.09
N SER A 234 18.67 0.02 8.74
CA SER A 234 18.49 1.42 9.19
C SER A 234 17.54 1.56 10.38
N VAL A 235 17.52 2.76 11.00
CA VAL A 235 16.46 3.20 11.94
C VAL A 235 15.08 3.40 11.26
N LYS A 236 14.91 2.92 10.03
CA LYS A 236 13.68 2.98 9.24
C LYS A 236 13.30 1.54 8.89
N GLY A 237 12.09 1.11 9.22
CA GLY A 237 11.61 -0.23 8.89
C GLY A 237 10.92 -0.26 7.53
N PHE A 238 10.55 -1.45 7.08
CA PHE A 238 9.63 -1.64 5.95
C PHE A 238 8.28 -1.04 6.31
N ARG A 239 7.81 -0.09 5.52
CA ARG A 239 6.56 0.67 5.76
C ARG A 239 5.54 0.49 4.67
N ARG A 240 5.89 -0.19 3.58
CA ARG A 240 5.04 -0.36 2.40
C ARG A 240 4.64 -1.80 2.24
N ALA A 241 3.35 -2.00 2.07
CA ALA A 241 2.78 -3.25 1.62
C ALA A 241 3.15 -3.49 0.15
N GLY A 242 3.20 -4.75 -0.29
CA GLY A 242 3.49 -5.11 -1.68
C GLY A 242 4.15 -6.47 -1.86
N ARG A 243 4.48 -6.78 -3.12
CA ARG A 243 5.21 -7.97 -3.54
C ARG A 243 6.66 -7.93 -3.06
N LEU A 244 6.95 -8.68 -2.00
CA LEU A 244 8.26 -8.74 -1.37
C LEU A 244 9.32 -9.36 -2.28
N MET A 245 9.03 -10.50 -2.92
CA MET A 245 10.00 -11.23 -3.72
C MET A 245 9.35 -12.29 -4.60
N ASP A 246 10.13 -12.74 -5.57
CA ASP A 246 9.81 -13.89 -6.41
C ASP A 246 10.71 -15.04 -6.03
N ILE A 247 10.09 -16.18 -5.74
CA ILE A 247 10.78 -17.39 -5.32
C ILE A 247 10.83 -18.32 -6.55
N PRO A 248 11.99 -18.47 -7.20
CA PRO A 248 12.13 -19.35 -8.35
C PRO A 248 12.22 -20.79 -7.88
N PHE A 249 11.49 -21.65 -8.56
CA PHE A 249 11.53 -23.10 -8.42
C PHE A 249 11.86 -23.71 -9.77
N THR A 250 12.60 -24.81 -9.76
CA THR A 250 12.76 -25.68 -10.92
C THR A 250 12.04 -26.99 -10.66
N ALA A 251 11.23 -27.43 -11.62
CA ALA A 251 10.60 -28.74 -11.57
C ALA A 251 11.66 -29.84 -11.75
N LEU A 252 11.68 -30.83 -10.85
CA LEU A 252 12.64 -31.95 -10.85
C LEU A 252 12.09 -33.21 -11.53
N ALA A 253 10.84 -33.17 -11.95
CA ALA A 253 10.15 -34.24 -12.66
C ALA A 253 9.00 -33.66 -13.47
N ASP A 254 8.56 -34.40 -14.48
CA ASP A 254 7.30 -34.10 -15.17
C ASP A 254 6.15 -34.17 -14.15
N LEU A 255 5.43 -33.05 -13.99
CA LEU A 255 4.33 -32.97 -13.04
C LEU A 255 3.04 -33.37 -13.74
N SER A 256 2.42 -34.42 -13.23
CA SER A 256 1.09 -34.83 -13.66
C SER A 256 0.02 -33.88 -13.14
N GLN A 257 -1.13 -33.82 -13.81
CA GLN A 257 -2.31 -33.09 -13.35
C GLN A 257 -2.59 -33.33 -11.87
N SER A 258 -2.29 -32.32 -11.07
CA SER A 258 -2.38 -32.36 -9.62
C SER A 258 -2.25 -30.95 -9.06
N ASN A 259 -2.55 -30.86 -7.77
CA ASN A 259 -2.24 -29.68 -6.99
C ASN A 259 -1.04 -30.00 -6.10
N TYR A 260 -0.06 -29.11 -6.12
CA TYR A 260 1.16 -29.18 -5.32
C TYR A 260 1.15 -28.01 -4.33
N ASP A 261 1.17 -28.32 -3.04
CA ASP A 261 1.06 -27.32 -1.99
C ASP A 261 2.44 -26.77 -1.59
N PHE A 262 2.49 -25.47 -1.32
CA PHE A 262 3.64 -24.76 -0.78
C PHE A 262 3.25 -24.12 0.54
N THR A 263 3.75 -24.66 1.65
CA THR A 263 3.33 -24.21 3.00
C THR A 263 4.20 -23.07 3.50
N LEU A 264 3.58 -21.98 3.93
CA LEU A 264 4.23 -20.81 4.51
C LEU A 264 4.07 -20.81 6.04
N GLU A 265 5.20 -20.86 6.75
CA GLU A 265 5.23 -20.63 8.19
C GLU A 265 5.94 -19.31 8.51
N VAL A 266 5.17 -18.31 8.96
CA VAL A 266 5.76 -17.06 9.46
C VAL A 266 6.33 -17.30 10.85
N THR A 267 7.66 -17.30 10.95
CA THR A 267 8.40 -17.68 12.16
C THR A 267 8.56 -16.50 13.11
N GLU A 268 8.88 -15.32 12.60
CA GLU A 268 9.07 -14.13 13.41
C GLU A 268 8.78 -12.86 12.60
N VAL A 269 8.10 -11.88 13.20
CA VAL A 269 8.05 -10.53 12.65
C VAL A 269 8.25 -9.53 13.78
N LEU A 270 9.24 -8.66 13.63
CA LEU A 270 9.59 -7.67 14.64
C LEU A 270 9.30 -6.26 14.15
N PRO A 271 8.59 -5.43 14.92
CA PRO A 271 8.46 -4.02 14.63
C PRO A 271 9.79 -3.30 14.94
N LEU A 272 10.06 -2.22 14.23
CA LEU A 272 11.22 -1.35 14.45
C LEU A 272 11.25 -0.73 15.85
N ARG A 273 10.08 -0.48 16.44
CA ARG A 273 9.96 0.02 17.81
C ARG A 273 9.30 -1.06 18.65
N GLU A 274 10.05 -1.62 19.59
CA GLU A 274 9.59 -2.67 20.53
C GLU A 274 8.37 -2.25 21.38
N THR A 275 8.06 -0.95 21.44
CA THR A 275 6.90 -0.42 22.16
C THR A 275 5.59 -0.52 21.37
N ILE A 276 5.63 -0.92 20.10
CA ILE A 276 4.47 -1.11 19.25
C ILE A 276 4.16 -2.61 19.21
N SER A 277 2.96 -3.01 19.65
CA SER A 277 2.47 -4.36 19.36
C SER A 277 2.02 -4.42 17.92
N LEU A 278 2.53 -5.40 17.17
CA LEU A 278 1.95 -5.77 15.89
C LEU A 278 0.58 -6.44 16.11
N PRO A 279 -0.33 -6.34 15.14
CA PRO A 279 -1.54 -7.16 15.12
C PRO A 279 -1.17 -8.64 14.88
N GLU A 280 -2.18 -9.50 14.82
CA GLU A 280 -1.99 -10.90 14.43
C GLU A 280 -1.37 -10.98 13.03
N ILE A 281 -0.57 -12.03 12.83
CA ILE A 281 0.17 -12.26 11.59
C ILE A 281 -0.34 -13.55 10.99
N ILE A 282 -0.83 -13.45 9.77
CA ILE A 282 -1.46 -14.53 9.04
C ILE A 282 -0.57 -14.88 7.85
N GLY A 283 -0.07 -16.13 7.84
CA GLY A 283 0.56 -16.73 6.67
C GLY A 283 -0.50 -17.40 5.81
N LEU A 284 -0.49 -17.13 4.50
CA LEU A 284 -1.28 -17.86 3.52
C LEU A 284 -0.37 -18.70 2.66
N ASP A 285 -0.70 -19.98 2.58
CA ASP A 285 -0.02 -20.98 1.75
C ASP A 285 -0.28 -20.69 0.27
N GLY A 286 0.67 -21.11 -0.56
CA GLY A 286 0.58 -21.06 -2.01
C GLY A 286 0.37 -22.44 -2.61
N SER A 287 0.07 -22.48 -3.90
CA SER A 287 -0.13 -23.74 -4.62
C SER A 287 0.36 -23.65 -6.06
N LEU A 288 0.66 -24.80 -6.65
CA LEU A 288 0.75 -24.98 -8.10
C LEU A 288 -0.37 -25.92 -8.53
N SER A 289 -1.21 -25.47 -9.46
CA SER A 289 -2.19 -26.31 -10.13
C SER A 289 -1.74 -26.59 -11.56
N VAL A 290 -1.69 -27.87 -11.93
CA VAL A 290 -1.45 -28.30 -13.31
C VAL A 290 -2.76 -28.79 -13.90
N GLU A 291 -3.38 -27.99 -14.77
CA GLU A 291 -4.69 -28.28 -15.39
C GLU A 291 -4.58 -28.89 -16.79
N ASP A 292 -5.61 -29.60 -17.25
CA ASP A 292 -5.66 -30.12 -18.62
C ASP A 292 -5.85 -28.95 -19.62
N PRO A 293 -5.11 -28.91 -20.75
CA PRO A 293 -5.42 -27.95 -21.81
C PRO A 293 -6.87 -28.19 -22.24
N ILE A 294 -7.70 -27.14 -22.15
CA ILE A 294 -9.11 -27.20 -22.53
C ILE A 294 -9.19 -27.78 -23.94
N GLU A 295 -9.74 -29.00 -24.08
CA GLU A 295 -10.00 -29.59 -25.38
C GLU A 295 -10.81 -28.57 -26.20
N PRO A 296 -10.31 -28.06 -27.34
CA PRO A 296 -11.05 -27.09 -28.12
C PRO A 296 -12.38 -27.73 -28.50
N ALA A 297 -13.48 -27.06 -28.10
CA ALA A 297 -14.84 -27.55 -28.29
C ALA A 297 -14.99 -28.09 -29.71
N ALA A 298 -15.21 -29.40 -29.84
CA ALA A 298 -15.32 -30.07 -31.12
C ALA A 298 -16.28 -29.27 -32.04
N GLU A 299 -15.74 -28.68 -33.10
CA GLU A 299 -16.54 -28.01 -34.12
C GLU A 299 -17.60 -28.99 -34.58
N GLY A 300 -18.86 -28.68 -34.26
CA GLY A 300 -19.99 -29.57 -34.54
C GLY A 300 -19.99 -30.00 -35.99
N GLU A 301 -19.94 -31.30 -36.22
CA GLU A 301 -20.18 -31.91 -37.51
C GLU A 301 -21.48 -31.33 -38.10
N SER A 302 -21.31 -30.53 -39.16
CA SER A 302 -22.41 -30.10 -40.01
C SER A 302 -23.15 -31.35 -40.50
N PRO A 303 -24.46 -31.51 -40.20
CA PRO A 303 -25.20 -32.63 -40.74
C PRO A 303 -25.24 -32.52 -42.28
N SER A 304 -24.62 -33.51 -42.92
CA SER A 304 -24.75 -33.83 -44.33
C SER A 304 -26.24 -33.77 -44.72
N ALA A 305 -26.60 -32.79 -45.55
CA ALA A 305 -27.92 -32.70 -46.16
C ALA A 305 -28.06 -33.80 -47.21
N GLU A 306 -28.65 -34.92 -46.81
CA GLU A 306 -29.09 -35.98 -47.70
C GLU A 306 -30.60 -35.80 -47.99
N GLY A 307 -30.92 -35.40 -49.22
CA GLY A 307 -32.14 -35.80 -49.94
C GLY A 307 -33.48 -35.10 -49.63
N ALA A 308 -33.91 -34.21 -50.53
CA ALA A 308 -35.18 -34.32 -51.29
C ALA A 308 -35.26 -33.24 -52.38
#